data_AF-A0A9D1Y5V7-F1
#
_entry.id   AF-A0A9D1Y5V7-F1
#
_cell.length_a   1.000
_cell.length_b   1.000
_cell.length_c   1.000
_cell.angle_alpha   90.00
_cell.angle_beta   90.00
_cell.angle_gamma   90.00
#
_symmetry.space_group_name_H-M   'P 1'
#
loop_
_entity.id
_entity.type
_entity.pdbx_description
1 polymer ?
#
loop_
_entity_poly.entity_id
_entity_poly.type
_entity_poly.pdbx_seq_one_letter_code
_entity_poly.pdbx_strand_id
1 'polypeptide(L)'
;MKRIVAMLLAALVVASLAVGCGRDESSSVAPGSSSSASQGSSASQEAEPTLEELHTAVKNAYGDNYLPSMSLDATAMTEQVGLTMDNVEEFIAEGPMISAHVDTFIAIKAKEGKGADVETELNTYRDYLVSESLQYPGNMAKVNASRVFRHGDYVFFIMLGAMNDAAETDEEAATFAEEQTQIAVDAIEAVFNGEEPPVAEKAGSDVSSAVSDAGDAVSDAGDAVSDAVSGAGDAISDAGSAVSDAASDVGEVLTGN
;
A
#
# COMPACT_ATOMS: atom_id res chain seq x y z
N MET A 1 34.19 20.76 -11.96
CA MET A 1 34.58 21.77 -10.94
C MET A 1 34.03 21.31 -9.61
N LYS A 2 34.86 21.29 -8.56
CA LYS A 2 34.57 20.73 -7.24
C LYS A 2 33.86 21.75 -6.35
N ARG A 3 32.87 21.32 -5.57
CA ARG A 3 32.54 21.88 -4.26
C ARG A 3 32.16 20.74 -3.31
N ILE A 4 33.19 20.15 -2.71
CA ILE A 4 33.08 19.27 -1.55
C ILE A 4 33.23 20.20 -0.35
N VAL A 5 32.19 20.32 0.47
CA VAL A 5 32.27 20.97 1.78
C VAL A 5 32.38 19.87 2.82
N ALA A 6 33.59 19.74 3.36
CA ALA A 6 33.90 18.95 4.53
C ALA A 6 33.57 19.75 5.80
N MET A 7 32.93 19.11 6.78
CA MET A 7 33.03 19.52 8.19
C MET A 7 33.59 18.35 9.00
N LEU A 8 34.66 18.65 9.73
CA LEU A 8 35.55 17.73 10.45
C LEU A 8 35.69 18.22 11.90
N LEU A 9 35.94 17.26 12.80
CA LEU A 9 36.27 17.33 14.25
C LEU A 9 35.05 17.30 15.20
N ALA A 10 34.98 16.36 16.16
CA ALA A 10 36.03 16.09 17.15
C ALA A 10 36.14 14.61 17.59
N ALA A 11 37.37 14.21 17.89
CA ALA A 11 37.81 12.89 18.34
C ALA A 11 37.75 12.73 19.87
N LEU A 12 37.61 11.50 20.39
CA LEU A 12 38.60 10.81 21.25
C LEU A 12 38.04 9.52 21.93
N VAL A 13 38.56 8.37 21.47
CA VAL A 13 39.20 7.26 22.22
C VAL A 13 38.61 6.83 23.58
N VAL A 14 38.19 5.56 23.70
CA VAL A 14 38.65 4.62 24.76
C VAL A 14 38.79 3.20 24.20
N ALA A 15 39.78 2.50 24.74
CA ALA A 15 40.48 1.32 24.25
C ALA A 15 39.80 -0.05 24.46
N SER A 16 40.33 -1.00 23.69
CA SER A 16 40.12 -2.44 23.66
C SER A 16 40.32 -3.14 25.00
N LEU A 17 39.50 -4.16 25.29
CA LEU A 17 39.94 -5.38 25.98
C LEU A 17 39.12 -6.58 25.50
N ALA A 18 39.80 -7.53 24.86
CA ALA A 18 39.32 -8.88 24.65
C ALA A 18 39.20 -9.59 26.02
N VAL A 19 38.01 -10.05 26.36
CA VAL A 19 37.80 -11.04 27.43
C VAL A 19 37.74 -12.41 26.76
N GLY A 20 38.91 -13.00 26.60
CA GLY A 20 39.05 -14.45 26.48
C GLY A 20 39.11 -15.03 27.88
N CYS A 21 38.03 -15.65 28.35
CA CYS A 21 38.05 -16.49 29.54
C CYS A 21 38.44 -17.91 29.14
N GLY A 22 39.74 -18.20 29.17
CA GLY A 22 40.30 -19.54 29.12
C GLY A 22 41.22 -19.76 30.32
N ARG A 23 40.65 -20.31 31.40
CA ARG A 23 41.29 -20.91 32.58
C ARG A 23 40.34 -22.02 33.03
N ASP A 24 40.73 -23.19 33.54
CA ASP A 24 41.98 -23.81 33.96
C ASP A 24 41.59 -25.30 34.19
N GLU A 25 42.39 -26.29 33.82
CA GLU A 25 43.23 -27.07 34.75
C GLU A 25 42.72 -28.52 34.94
N SER A 26 43.71 -29.39 35.16
CA SER A 26 43.70 -30.76 35.69
C SER A 26 42.39 -31.34 36.25
N SER A 27 42.12 -32.58 35.79
CA SER A 27 41.42 -33.70 36.45
C SER A 27 40.49 -33.42 37.64
N SER A 28 39.23 -33.85 37.45
CA SER A 28 38.48 -34.83 38.27
C SER A 28 37.05 -34.42 38.65
N VAL A 29 36.10 -35.17 38.06
CA VAL A 29 34.76 -35.63 38.48
C VAL A 29 33.84 -34.84 39.44
N ALA A 30 32.59 -34.72 38.95
CA ALA A 30 31.28 -34.90 39.61
C ALA A 30 30.50 -33.67 40.17
N PRO A 31 29.14 -33.70 40.16
CA PRO A 31 28.31 -32.60 39.67
C PRO A 31 27.45 -31.91 40.75
N GLY A 32 26.92 -30.72 40.44
CA GLY A 32 25.80 -30.14 41.20
C GLY A 32 25.45 -28.69 40.83
N SER A 33 24.16 -28.49 40.59
CA SER A 33 23.41 -27.22 40.67
C SER A 33 23.38 -26.33 39.43
N SER A 34 22.29 -26.51 38.69
CA SER A 34 21.78 -25.69 37.58
C SER A 34 21.38 -24.29 38.05
N SER A 35 22.12 -23.27 37.63
CA SER A 35 21.69 -21.87 37.65
C SER A 35 21.09 -21.46 36.30
N SER A 36 19.94 -20.82 36.43
CA SER A 36 19.03 -20.28 35.43
C SER A 36 19.65 -19.79 34.12
N ALA A 37 19.22 -20.40 33.01
CA ALA A 37 19.35 -19.83 31.68
C ALA A 37 18.28 -18.75 31.50
N SER A 38 18.66 -17.48 31.61
CA SER A 38 17.89 -16.39 31.00
C SER A 38 18.14 -16.44 29.49
N GLN A 39 17.17 -16.98 28.75
CA GLN A 39 17.09 -16.81 27.31
C GLN A 39 16.85 -15.32 27.03
N GLY A 40 17.91 -14.62 26.66
CA GLY A 40 17.81 -13.36 25.93
C GLY A 40 17.35 -13.71 24.53
N SER A 41 16.08 -13.45 24.23
CA SER A 41 15.57 -13.44 22.87
C SER A 41 16.17 -12.22 22.18
N SER A 42 17.27 -12.42 21.44
CA SER A 42 17.74 -11.43 20.47
C SER A 42 16.72 -11.40 19.34
N ALA A 43 15.77 -10.48 19.41
CA ALA A 43 15.04 -10.05 18.23
C ALA A 43 16.07 -9.42 17.29
N SER A 44 16.32 -10.10 16.17
CA SER A 44 17.06 -9.53 15.06
C SER A 44 16.35 -8.25 14.63
N GLN A 45 16.98 -7.10 14.84
CA GLN A 45 16.60 -5.87 14.16
C GLN A 45 16.98 -6.10 12.69
N GLU A 46 16.01 -6.51 11.87
CA GLU A 46 16.16 -6.39 10.42
C GLU A 46 16.37 -4.91 10.10
N ALA A 47 17.37 -4.61 9.28
CA ALA A 47 17.65 -3.25 8.87
C ALA A 47 16.52 -2.78 7.96
N GLU A 48 15.96 -1.60 8.23
CA GLU A 48 14.94 -1.00 7.36
C GLU A 48 15.54 -0.69 5.98
N PRO A 49 14.79 -0.91 4.88
CA PRO A 49 15.27 -0.65 3.54
C PRO A 49 15.45 0.85 3.26
N THR A 50 16.36 1.19 2.36
CA THR A 50 16.50 2.57 1.87
C THR A 50 15.46 2.90 0.81
N LEU A 51 15.19 4.20 0.60
CA LEU A 51 14.29 4.61 -0.48
C LEU A 51 14.82 4.24 -1.86
N GLU A 52 16.14 4.20 -2.07
CA GLU A 52 16.74 3.76 -3.33
C GLU A 52 16.54 2.26 -3.58
N GLU A 53 16.57 1.42 -2.55
CA GLU A 53 16.29 -0.01 -2.67
C GLU A 53 14.84 -0.23 -3.10
N LEU A 54 13.91 0.45 -2.44
CA LEU A 54 12.48 0.44 -2.77
C LEU A 54 12.21 0.97 -4.19
N HIS A 55 12.82 2.11 -4.54
CA HIS A 55 12.70 2.71 -5.87
C HIS A 55 13.26 1.79 -6.95
N THR A 56 14.40 1.16 -6.70
CA THR A 56 15.01 0.20 -7.64
C THR A 56 14.13 -1.03 -7.82
N ALA A 57 13.55 -1.56 -6.73
CA ALA A 57 12.61 -2.68 -6.79
C ALA A 57 11.39 -2.35 -7.66
N VAL A 58 10.76 -1.20 -7.43
CA VAL A 58 9.63 -0.73 -8.24
C VAL A 58 10.04 -0.57 -9.71
N LYS A 59 11.17 0.08 -10.00
CA LYS A 59 11.64 0.25 -11.40
C LYS A 59 11.89 -1.07 -12.10
N ASN A 60 12.51 -2.02 -11.40
CA ASN A 60 12.75 -3.36 -11.94
C ASN A 60 11.45 -4.12 -12.16
N ALA A 61 10.48 -3.96 -11.24
CA ALA A 61 9.16 -4.57 -11.35
C ALA A 61 8.43 -4.09 -12.60
N TYR A 62 8.51 -2.81 -13.00
CA TYR A 62 7.86 -2.32 -14.23
C TYR A 62 8.70 -2.44 -15.50
N GLY A 63 10.02 -2.49 -15.39
CA GLY A 63 10.94 -2.53 -16.53
C GLY A 63 10.71 -1.34 -17.48
N ASP A 64 10.48 -1.63 -18.76
CA ASP A 64 10.22 -0.61 -19.80
C ASP A 64 8.90 0.16 -19.57
N ASN A 65 7.98 -0.36 -18.74
CA ASN A 65 6.74 0.32 -18.40
C ASN A 65 6.89 1.34 -17.26
N TYR A 66 8.09 1.50 -16.69
CA TYR A 66 8.38 2.59 -15.76
C TYR A 66 8.61 3.90 -16.52
N LEU A 67 7.55 4.69 -16.71
CA LEU A 67 7.58 5.94 -17.47
C LEU A 67 8.05 7.20 -16.71
N PRO A 68 7.97 7.30 -15.36
CA PRO A 68 8.53 8.44 -14.65
C PRO A 68 10.02 8.60 -14.96
N SER A 69 10.43 9.82 -15.27
CA SER A 69 11.79 10.11 -15.76
C SER A 69 12.29 11.51 -15.39
N MET A 70 11.43 12.34 -14.81
CA MET A 70 11.79 13.67 -14.34
C MET A 70 11.63 13.74 -12.82
N SER A 71 12.70 14.09 -12.12
CA SER A 71 12.64 14.32 -10.66
C SER A 71 11.77 15.52 -10.32
N LEU A 72 10.91 15.37 -9.32
CA LEU A 72 10.18 16.47 -8.68
C LEU A 72 11.01 17.01 -7.52
N ASP A 73 11.22 18.32 -7.47
CA ASP A 73 11.97 18.95 -6.38
C ASP A 73 11.07 19.29 -5.18
N ALA A 74 11.68 19.73 -4.08
CA ALA A 74 10.95 20.08 -2.87
C ALA A 74 9.91 21.21 -3.08
N THR A 75 10.13 22.09 -4.06
CA THR A 75 9.17 23.14 -4.42
C THR A 75 7.93 22.51 -5.03
N ALA A 76 8.10 21.60 -6.00
CA ALA A 76 6.99 20.85 -6.58
C ALA A 76 6.25 20.00 -5.54
N MET A 77 6.98 19.35 -4.63
CA MET A 77 6.37 18.58 -3.53
C MET A 77 5.50 19.45 -2.61
N THR A 78 5.92 20.68 -2.35
CA THR A 78 5.15 21.61 -1.50
C THR A 78 3.98 22.24 -2.26
N GLU A 79 4.24 22.80 -3.43
CA GLU A 79 3.28 23.64 -4.16
C GLU A 79 2.27 22.84 -4.99
N GLN A 80 2.68 21.69 -5.55
CA GLN A 80 1.84 20.88 -6.45
C GLN A 80 1.25 19.67 -5.73
N VAL A 81 2.07 18.97 -4.93
CA VAL A 81 1.63 17.78 -4.19
C VAL A 81 0.99 18.17 -2.85
N GLY A 82 1.36 19.32 -2.27
CA GLY A 82 0.79 19.77 -1.00
C GLY A 82 1.41 19.11 0.24
N LEU A 83 2.64 18.59 0.13
CA LEU A 83 3.34 18.01 1.27
C LEU A 83 3.89 19.06 2.22
N THR A 84 3.79 18.76 3.52
CA THR A 84 4.51 19.50 4.55
C THR A 84 5.92 18.94 4.69
N MET A 85 6.91 19.57 4.06
CA MET A 85 8.30 19.10 4.07
C MET A 85 8.92 19.00 5.48
N ASP A 86 8.35 19.68 6.49
CA ASP A 86 8.75 19.51 7.89
C ASP A 86 8.42 18.13 8.46
N ASN A 87 7.50 17.37 7.85
CA ASN A 87 7.18 15.98 8.21
C ASN A 87 8.10 14.96 7.51
N VAL A 88 8.90 15.38 6.53
CA VAL A 88 9.69 14.50 5.65
C VAL A 88 11.14 14.41 6.12
N GLU A 89 11.69 13.20 6.20
CA GLU A 89 13.12 12.94 6.40
C GLU A 89 13.84 12.86 5.04
N GLU A 90 13.29 12.06 4.12
CA GLU A 90 13.84 11.81 2.80
C GLU A 90 12.71 11.54 1.80
N PHE A 91 12.92 11.86 0.52
CA PHE A 91 11.97 11.51 -0.53
C PHE A 91 12.65 11.23 -1.88
N ILE A 92 12.03 10.37 -2.67
CA ILE A 92 12.26 10.20 -4.09
C ILE A 92 10.92 10.47 -4.78
N ALA A 93 10.90 11.42 -5.72
CA ALA A 93 9.68 11.77 -6.43
C ALA A 93 9.99 11.96 -7.91
N GLU A 94 9.25 11.27 -8.77
CA GLU A 94 9.43 11.28 -10.21
C GLU A 94 8.07 11.40 -10.91
N GLY A 95 8.00 12.28 -11.91
CA GLY A 95 6.87 12.39 -12.82
C GLY A 95 7.29 12.09 -14.26
N PRO A 96 6.33 12.10 -15.20
CA PRO A 96 6.61 11.79 -16.59
C PRO A 96 7.16 13.02 -17.31
N MET A 97 8.17 12.84 -18.17
CA MET A 97 8.67 13.93 -19.01
C MET A 97 7.65 14.36 -20.09
N ILE A 98 6.81 13.42 -20.56
CA ILE A 98 5.79 13.68 -21.58
C ILE A 98 4.46 13.98 -20.88
N SER A 99 3.92 15.18 -21.11
CA SER A 99 2.70 15.68 -20.45
C SER A 99 1.41 14.94 -20.77
N ALA A 100 1.42 14.02 -21.75
CA ALA A 100 0.27 13.17 -22.06
C ALA A 100 0.15 12.00 -21.08
N HIS A 101 1.26 11.58 -20.47
CA HIS A 101 1.28 10.57 -19.42
C HIS A 101 1.06 11.22 -18.06
N VAL A 102 0.49 10.43 -17.15
CA VAL A 102 0.25 10.84 -15.76
C VAL A 102 1.17 10.12 -14.79
N ASP A 103 1.99 9.19 -15.28
CA ASP A 103 2.79 8.27 -14.48
C ASP A 103 3.67 9.00 -13.45
N THR A 104 3.33 8.82 -12.18
CA THR A 104 3.95 9.52 -11.05
C THR A 104 4.24 8.53 -9.94
N PHE A 105 5.47 8.56 -9.44
CA PHE A 105 5.91 7.79 -8.29
C PHE A 105 6.49 8.73 -7.24
N ILE A 106 6.01 8.63 -6.00
CA ILE A 106 6.54 9.37 -4.86
C ILE A 106 6.76 8.36 -3.74
N ALA A 107 7.99 8.26 -3.25
CA ALA A 107 8.36 7.49 -2.08
C ALA A 107 8.90 8.45 -1.01
N ILE A 108 8.36 8.36 0.20
CA ILE A 108 8.67 9.26 1.30
C ILE A 108 9.06 8.43 2.50
N LYS A 109 10.20 8.75 3.10
CA LYS A 109 10.50 8.40 4.48
C LYS A 109 10.11 9.59 5.34
N ALA A 110 9.03 9.44 6.09
CA ALA A 110 8.59 10.45 7.03
C ALA A 110 9.51 10.46 8.27
N LYS A 111 9.54 11.58 8.98
CA LYS A 111 10.14 11.62 10.33
C LYS A 111 9.38 10.68 11.25
N GLU A 112 10.04 10.22 12.32
CA GLU A 112 9.46 9.28 13.29
C GLU A 112 8.05 9.69 13.74
N GLY A 113 7.07 8.81 13.52
CA GLY A 113 5.67 9.01 13.88
C GLY A 113 4.87 9.94 12.96
N LYS A 114 5.43 10.35 11.82
CA LYS A 114 4.79 11.25 10.84
C LYS A 114 4.22 10.54 9.62
N GLY A 115 4.33 9.22 9.51
CA GLY A 115 3.78 8.47 8.38
C GLY A 115 2.29 8.70 8.13
N ALA A 116 1.46 8.78 9.19
CA ALA A 116 0.02 9.01 9.04
C ALA A 116 -0.33 10.43 8.55
N ASP A 117 0.45 11.44 8.98
CA ASP A 117 0.28 12.83 8.51
C ASP A 117 0.60 12.90 7.01
N VAL A 118 1.73 12.31 6.59
CA VAL A 118 2.14 12.25 5.18
C VAL A 118 1.16 11.45 4.32
N GLU A 119 0.64 10.33 4.81
CA GLU A 119 -0.42 9.55 4.13
C GLU A 119 -1.68 10.38 3.90
N THR A 120 -2.07 11.20 4.86
CA THR A 120 -3.23 12.09 4.73
C THR A 120 -2.99 13.17 3.66
N GLU A 121 -1.80 13.76 3.64
CA GLU A 121 -1.40 14.76 2.63
C GLU A 121 -1.40 14.16 1.22
N LEU A 122 -0.83 12.96 1.04
CA LEU A 122 -0.82 12.27 -0.25
C LEU A 122 -2.21 11.81 -0.70
N ASN A 123 -3.09 11.41 0.23
CA ASN A 123 -4.48 11.10 -0.12
C ASN A 123 -5.25 12.35 -0.54
N THR A 124 -4.98 13.49 0.09
CA THR A 124 -5.55 14.78 -0.34
C THR A 124 -5.13 15.12 -1.77
N TYR A 125 -3.84 14.91 -2.10
CA TYR A 125 -3.34 15.08 -3.47
C TYR A 125 -4.02 14.12 -4.46
N ARG A 126 -4.15 12.84 -4.09
CA ARG A 126 -4.86 11.83 -4.87
C ARG A 126 -6.31 12.23 -5.14
N ASP A 127 -7.03 12.69 -4.12
CA ASP A 127 -8.43 13.08 -4.24
C ASP A 127 -8.60 14.27 -5.19
N TYR A 128 -7.68 15.25 -5.14
CA TYR A 128 -7.60 16.33 -6.11
C TYR A 128 -7.39 15.79 -7.54
N LEU A 129 -6.47 14.83 -7.73
CA LEU A 129 -6.24 14.24 -9.06
C LEU A 129 -7.49 13.56 -9.61
N VAL A 130 -8.19 12.79 -8.78
CA VAL A 130 -9.39 12.05 -9.18
C VAL A 130 -10.58 12.97 -9.44
N SER A 131 -10.78 14.00 -8.61
CA SER A 131 -12.04 14.75 -8.57
C SER A 131 -11.98 16.11 -9.26
N GLU A 132 -10.83 16.75 -9.25
CA GLU A 132 -10.70 18.17 -9.61
C GLU A 132 -9.71 18.40 -10.78
N SER A 133 -8.74 17.53 -10.95
CA SER A 133 -7.73 17.70 -11.99
C SER A 133 -8.30 17.41 -13.38
N LEU A 134 -7.95 18.27 -14.36
CA LEU A 134 -8.38 18.10 -15.75
C LEU A 134 -7.54 17.01 -16.43
N GLN A 135 -7.99 15.77 -16.32
CA GLN A 135 -7.35 14.61 -16.93
C GLN A 135 -7.89 14.32 -18.32
N TYR A 136 -7.04 13.79 -19.19
CA TYR A 136 -7.51 13.21 -20.45
C TYR A 136 -8.35 11.97 -20.14
N PRO A 137 -9.47 11.73 -20.85
CA PRO A 137 -10.34 10.57 -20.60
C PRO A 137 -9.58 9.23 -20.56
N GLY A 138 -8.60 9.03 -21.45
CA GLY A 138 -7.80 7.81 -21.49
C GLY A 138 -6.89 7.58 -20.27
N ASN A 139 -6.65 8.60 -19.44
CA ASN A 139 -5.86 8.48 -18.22
C ASN A 139 -6.73 8.14 -17.00
N MET A 140 -8.05 8.27 -17.09
CA MET A 140 -8.94 8.20 -15.91
C MET A 140 -8.88 6.85 -15.20
N ALA A 141 -8.77 5.74 -15.93
CA ALA A 141 -8.61 4.42 -15.31
C ALA A 141 -7.36 4.37 -14.42
N LYS A 142 -6.21 4.86 -14.92
CA LYS A 142 -4.96 4.92 -14.16
C LYS A 142 -5.02 5.92 -12.99
N VAL A 143 -5.63 7.09 -13.20
CA VAL A 143 -5.78 8.10 -12.13
C VAL A 143 -6.66 7.55 -11.00
N ASN A 144 -7.76 6.89 -11.33
CA ASN A 144 -8.66 6.28 -10.35
C ASN A 144 -7.99 5.10 -9.62
N ALA A 145 -7.20 4.30 -10.33
CA ALA A 145 -6.45 3.18 -9.76
C ALA A 145 -5.23 3.60 -8.93
N SER A 146 -4.80 4.87 -9.01
CA SER A 146 -3.69 5.38 -8.21
C SER A 146 -3.91 5.08 -6.72
N ARG A 147 -2.82 4.90 -5.96
CA ARG A 147 -2.88 4.44 -4.58
C ARG A 147 -1.88 5.14 -3.69
N VAL A 148 -2.30 5.47 -2.47
CA VAL A 148 -1.39 5.77 -1.37
C VAL A 148 -1.22 4.49 -0.55
N PHE A 149 0.02 4.07 -0.37
CA PHE A 149 0.40 2.88 0.39
C PHE A 149 1.36 3.27 1.51
N ARG A 150 1.14 2.76 2.74
CA ARG A 150 1.96 3.10 3.90
C ARG A 150 2.48 1.87 4.62
N HIS A 151 3.78 1.88 4.92
CA HIS A 151 4.46 0.91 5.78
C HIS A 151 5.20 1.66 6.90
N GLY A 152 4.60 1.73 8.09
CA GLY A 152 5.17 2.53 9.19
C GLY A 152 5.25 4.02 8.85
N ASP A 153 6.48 4.56 8.88
CA ASP A 153 6.81 5.94 8.46
C ASP A 153 7.21 6.05 6.98
N TYR A 154 7.16 4.96 6.22
CA TYR A 154 7.34 4.99 4.76
C TYR A 154 5.98 5.12 4.07
N VAL A 155 5.84 6.10 3.20
CA VAL A 155 4.58 6.39 2.48
C VAL A 155 4.86 6.56 0.99
N PHE A 156 4.02 5.94 0.17
CA PHE A 156 4.18 5.90 -1.27
C PHE A 156 2.91 6.40 -1.95
N PHE A 157 3.06 7.26 -2.96
CA PHE A 157 2.01 7.54 -3.94
C PHE A 157 2.38 6.86 -5.25
N ILE A 158 1.48 6.02 -5.74
CA ILE A 158 1.69 5.15 -6.88
C ILE A 158 0.62 5.46 -7.91
N MET A 159 1.03 5.96 -9.06
CA MET A 159 0.20 6.08 -10.26
C MET A 159 1.06 5.61 -11.43
N LEU A 160 1.22 4.30 -11.57
CA LEU A 160 2.14 3.65 -12.50
C LEU A 160 1.44 2.55 -13.28
N GLY A 161 2.00 2.17 -14.43
CA GLY A 161 1.53 1.01 -15.19
C GLY A 161 1.51 1.20 -16.69
N ALA A 162 1.34 0.11 -17.42
CA ALA A 162 0.99 0.20 -18.84
C ALA A 162 -0.41 0.80 -19.03
N MET A 163 -0.73 1.22 -20.25
CA MET A 163 -2.12 1.46 -20.66
C MET A 163 -2.66 0.19 -21.33
N ASN A 164 -3.94 -0.11 -21.14
CA ASN A 164 -4.61 -1.19 -21.86
C ASN A 164 -5.27 -0.64 -23.13
N ASP A 165 -4.53 -0.59 -24.23
CA ASP A 165 -5.05 -0.14 -25.53
C ASP A 165 -6.10 -1.11 -26.13
N ALA A 166 -6.28 -2.29 -25.53
CA ALA A 166 -7.23 -3.32 -25.95
C ALA A 166 -8.48 -3.41 -25.06
N ALA A 167 -8.59 -2.58 -24.01
CA ALA A 167 -9.80 -2.53 -23.19
C ALA A 167 -10.98 -2.04 -24.05
N GLU A 168 -12.08 -2.80 -24.07
CA GLU A 168 -13.30 -2.45 -24.80
C GLU A 168 -14.31 -1.77 -23.86
N THR A 169 -14.12 -1.91 -22.55
CA THR A 169 -14.98 -1.37 -21.50
C THR A 169 -14.20 -0.60 -20.42
N ASP A 170 -14.90 0.30 -19.72
CA ASP A 170 -14.32 1.06 -18.59
C ASP A 170 -13.94 0.14 -17.42
N GLU A 171 -14.66 -0.97 -17.23
CA GLU A 171 -14.42 -1.95 -16.16
C GLU A 171 -13.14 -2.76 -16.41
N GLU A 172 -12.91 -3.22 -17.65
CA GLU A 172 -11.65 -3.88 -18.03
C GLU A 172 -10.46 -2.92 -17.90
N ALA A 173 -10.64 -1.65 -18.28
CA ALA A 173 -9.60 -0.64 -18.13
C ALA A 173 -9.29 -0.36 -16.65
N ALA A 174 -10.32 -0.27 -15.79
CA ALA A 174 -10.17 -0.07 -14.36
C ALA A 174 -9.45 -1.25 -13.69
N THR A 175 -9.92 -2.48 -13.95
CA THR A 175 -9.31 -3.71 -13.42
C THR A 175 -7.84 -3.81 -13.81
N PHE A 176 -7.53 -3.59 -15.09
CA PHE A 176 -6.14 -3.60 -15.54
C PHE A 176 -5.30 -2.52 -14.85
N ALA A 177 -5.83 -1.30 -14.68
CA ALA A 177 -5.11 -0.22 -14.02
C ALA A 177 -4.85 -0.50 -12.53
N GLU A 178 -5.78 -1.16 -11.85
CA GLU A 178 -5.63 -1.63 -10.47
C GLU A 178 -4.55 -2.71 -10.37
N GLU A 179 -4.57 -3.71 -11.24
CA GLU A 179 -3.53 -4.74 -11.35
C GLU A 179 -2.15 -4.11 -11.59
N GLN A 180 -2.08 -3.14 -12.51
CA GLN A 180 -0.85 -2.42 -12.77
C GLN A 180 -0.34 -1.66 -11.54
N THR A 181 -1.23 -1.04 -10.76
CA THR A 181 -0.85 -0.33 -9.52
C THR A 181 -0.36 -1.31 -8.44
N GLN A 182 -0.96 -2.50 -8.37
CA GLN A 182 -0.60 -3.52 -7.39
C GLN A 182 0.85 -4.02 -7.55
N ILE A 183 1.40 -4.03 -8.77
CA ILE A 183 2.81 -4.40 -9.03
C ILE A 183 3.79 -3.59 -8.15
N ALA A 184 3.57 -2.26 -8.02
CA ALA A 184 4.41 -1.43 -7.16
C ALA A 184 4.27 -1.79 -5.68
N VAL A 185 3.03 -2.05 -5.23
CA VAL A 185 2.74 -2.43 -3.85
C VAL A 185 3.45 -3.74 -3.50
N ASP A 186 3.31 -4.76 -4.35
CA ASP A 186 3.94 -6.07 -4.15
C ASP A 186 5.47 -5.95 -4.14
N ALA A 187 6.05 -5.11 -5.02
CA ALA A 187 7.48 -4.85 -5.04
C ALA A 187 7.99 -4.16 -3.78
N ILE A 188 7.22 -3.21 -3.23
CA ILE A 188 7.53 -2.53 -1.98
C ILE A 188 7.44 -3.52 -0.82
N GLU A 189 6.35 -4.28 -0.72
CA GLU A 189 6.14 -5.26 0.35
C GLU A 189 7.22 -6.35 0.35
N ALA A 190 7.59 -6.88 -0.82
CA ALA A 190 8.66 -7.86 -0.94
C ALA A 190 9.99 -7.34 -0.35
N VAL A 191 10.36 -6.08 -0.62
CA VAL A 191 11.57 -5.48 -0.05
C VAL A 191 11.49 -5.38 1.47
N PHE A 192 10.35 -4.97 2.04
CA PHE A 192 10.16 -4.92 3.50
C PHE A 192 10.18 -6.31 4.16
N ASN A 193 9.76 -7.35 3.43
CA ASN A 193 9.76 -8.73 3.91
C ASN A 193 11.10 -9.47 3.68
N GLY A 194 12.07 -8.83 3.03
CA GLY A 194 13.33 -9.48 2.64
C GLY A 194 13.16 -10.53 1.52
N GLU A 195 12.10 -10.41 0.72
CA GLU A 195 11.77 -11.27 -0.41
C GLU A 195 12.32 -10.68 -1.72
N GLU A 196 12.50 -11.53 -2.75
CA GLU A 196 12.88 -11.05 -4.07
C GLU A 196 11.66 -10.35 -4.71
N PRO A 197 11.78 -9.06 -5.10
CA PRO A 197 10.64 -8.33 -5.66
C PRO A 197 10.20 -8.96 -6.99
N PRO A 198 8.89 -8.95 -7.28
CA PRO A 198 8.38 -9.46 -8.54
C PRO A 198 9.02 -8.67 -9.69
N VAL A 199 9.52 -9.39 -10.69
CA VAL A 199 9.89 -8.81 -11.98
C VAL A 199 8.65 -8.92 -12.86
N ALA A 200 8.28 -7.88 -13.63
CA ALA A 200 7.22 -8.01 -14.64
C ALA A 200 7.66 -8.95 -15.78
N GLU A 201 7.70 -10.24 -15.52
CA GLU A 201 7.58 -11.27 -16.53
C GLU A 201 6.09 -11.44 -16.82
N LYS A 202 5.58 -10.67 -17.78
CA LYS A 202 4.25 -10.86 -18.40
C LYS A 202 3.11 -11.16 -17.40
N ALA A 203 3.07 -10.43 -16.28
CA ALA A 203 2.17 -10.62 -15.14
C ALA A 203 0.66 -10.53 -15.44
N GLY A 204 0.25 -10.24 -16.68
CA GLY A 204 -1.16 -10.17 -17.07
C GLY A 204 -1.87 -11.52 -17.25
N SER A 205 -1.16 -12.66 -17.17
CA SER A 205 -1.78 -14.00 -17.33
C SER A 205 -2.20 -14.63 -16.00
N ASP A 206 -1.32 -14.62 -15.01
CA ASP A 206 -1.47 -15.51 -13.86
C ASP A 206 -2.08 -14.78 -12.65
N VAL A 207 -1.83 -13.48 -12.50
CA VAL A 207 -2.50 -12.63 -11.49
C VAL A 207 -3.95 -12.35 -11.86
N SER A 208 -4.23 -12.13 -13.16
CA SER A 208 -5.60 -11.91 -13.66
C SER A 208 -6.50 -13.11 -13.36
N SER A 209 -5.98 -14.34 -13.43
CA SER A 209 -6.75 -15.53 -13.06
C SER A 209 -7.12 -15.57 -11.58
N ALA A 210 -6.19 -15.23 -10.68
CA ALA A 210 -6.45 -15.27 -9.24
C ALA A 210 -7.35 -14.13 -8.75
N VAL A 211 -7.24 -12.93 -9.34
CA VAL A 211 -8.11 -11.79 -9.01
C VAL A 211 -9.47 -11.86 -9.70
N SER A 212 -9.57 -12.43 -10.91
CA SER A 212 -10.86 -12.73 -11.56
C SER A 212 -11.62 -13.78 -10.74
N ASP A 213 -10.94 -14.84 -10.29
CA ASP A 213 -11.56 -15.84 -9.41
C ASP A 213 -12.04 -15.22 -8.08
N ALA A 214 -11.30 -14.23 -7.55
CA ALA A 214 -11.71 -13.49 -6.36
C ALA A 214 -12.87 -12.51 -6.62
N GLY A 215 -12.88 -11.86 -7.79
CA GLY A 215 -13.93 -10.95 -8.24
C GLY A 215 -15.25 -11.67 -8.49
N ASP A 216 -15.21 -12.81 -9.18
CA ASP A 216 -16.35 -13.69 -9.39
C ASP A 216 -16.94 -14.16 -8.04
N ALA A 217 -16.09 -14.54 -7.09
CA ALA A 217 -16.53 -14.94 -5.75
C ALA A 217 -17.20 -13.80 -4.97
N VAL A 218 -16.75 -12.55 -5.13
CA VAL A 218 -17.37 -11.37 -4.51
C VAL A 218 -18.69 -11.01 -5.19
N SER A 219 -18.76 -11.13 -6.52
CA SER A 219 -19.97 -10.90 -7.29
C SER A 219 -21.06 -11.91 -6.93
N ASP A 220 -20.72 -13.20 -6.87
CA ASP A 220 -21.63 -14.27 -6.43
C ASP A 220 -22.14 -14.04 -4.99
N ALA A 221 -21.27 -13.52 -4.10
CA ALA A 221 -21.68 -13.14 -2.76
C ALA A 221 -22.61 -11.91 -2.75
N GLY A 222 -22.41 -10.97 -3.66
CA GLY A 222 -23.28 -9.82 -3.92
C GLY A 222 -24.68 -10.21 -4.38
N ASP A 223 -24.76 -11.12 -5.34
CA ASP A 223 -26.03 -11.64 -5.84
C ASP A 223 -26.78 -12.41 -4.75
N ALA A 224 -26.07 -13.25 -3.98
CA ALA A 224 -26.67 -13.98 -2.86
C ALA A 224 -27.24 -13.06 -1.77
N VAL A 225 -26.58 -11.94 -1.46
CA VAL A 225 -27.10 -10.98 -0.48
C VAL A 225 -28.29 -10.19 -1.05
N SER A 226 -28.27 -9.86 -2.34
CA SER A 226 -29.38 -9.19 -3.03
C SER A 226 -30.64 -10.05 -3.05
N ASP A 227 -30.49 -11.35 -3.35
CA ASP A 227 -31.58 -12.31 -3.32
C ASP A 227 -32.14 -12.50 -1.90
N ALA A 228 -31.27 -12.56 -0.90
CA ALA A 228 -31.68 -12.67 0.50
C ALA A 228 -32.47 -11.43 0.98
N VAL A 229 -32.04 -10.23 0.58
CA VAL A 229 -32.74 -8.97 0.89
C VAL A 229 -34.08 -8.89 0.17
N SER A 230 -34.14 -9.31 -1.09
CA SER A 230 -35.38 -9.32 -1.88
C SER A 230 -36.40 -10.29 -1.27
N GLY A 231 -35.97 -11.52 -0.92
CA GLY A 231 -36.82 -12.48 -0.24
C GLY A 231 -37.30 -12.01 1.14
N ALA A 232 -36.46 -11.28 1.88
CA ALA A 232 -36.88 -10.64 3.13
C ALA A 232 -37.92 -9.53 2.91
N GLY A 233 -37.78 -8.74 1.83
CA GLY A 233 -38.74 -7.71 1.42
C GLY A 233 -40.11 -8.29 1.11
N ASP A 234 -40.15 -9.38 0.34
CA ASP A 234 -41.39 -10.08 0.00
C ASP A 234 -42.09 -10.62 1.26
N ALA A 235 -41.34 -11.26 2.16
CA ALA A 235 -41.89 -11.77 3.42
C ALA A 235 -42.46 -10.67 4.33
N ILE A 236 -41.82 -9.49 4.37
CA ILE A 236 -42.31 -8.33 5.13
C ILE A 236 -43.59 -7.77 4.49
N SER A 237 -43.65 -7.71 3.16
CA SER A 237 -44.83 -7.26 2.42
C SER A 237 -46.03 -8.19 2.65
N ASP A 238 -45.81 -9.51 2.62
CA ASP A 238 -46.85 -10.50 2.91
C ASP A 238 -47.34 -10.41 4.36
N ALA A 239 -46.42 -10.24 5.32
CA ALA A 239 -46.78 -10.04 6.73
C ALA A 239 -47.58 -8.74 6.94
N GLY A 240 -47.21 -7.67 6.24
CA GLY A 240 -47.95 -6.41 6.27
C GLY A 240 -49.37 -6.55 5.74
N SER A 241 -49.54 -7.29 4.64
CA SER A 241 -50.85 -7.60 4.05
C SER A 241 -51.72 -8.42 5.01
N ALA A 242 -51.14 -9.45 5.64
CA ALA A 242 -51.85 -10.25 6.64
C ALA A 242 -52.27 -9.44 7.88
N VAL A 243 -51.44 -8.49 8.32
CA VAL A 243 -51.78 -7.56 9.41
C VAL A 243 -52.90 -6.60 9.01
N SER A 244 -52.90 -6.06 7.78
CA SER A 244 -53.97 -5.18 7.33
C SER A 244 -55.30 -5.92 7.20
N ASP A 245 -55.28 -7.17 6.77
CA ASP A 245 -56.49 -8.01 6.69
C ASP A 245 -57.03 -8.30 8.09
N ALA A 246 -56.17 -8.68 9.04
CA ALA A 246 -56.55 -8.91 10.43
C ALA A 246 -57.09 -7.64 11.12
N ALA A 247 -56.51 -6.47 10.83
CA ALA A 247 -56.98 -5.19 11.35
C ALA A 247 -58.36 -4.80 10.78
N SER A 248 -58.62 -5.14 9.51
CA SER A 248 -59.91 -4.93 8.86
C SER A 248 -61.00 -5.81 9.46
N ASP A 249 -60.70 -7.09 9.70
CA ASP A 249 -61.60 -8.05 10.37
C ASP A 249 -61.96 -7.60 11.80
N VAL A 250 -60.99 -7.13 12.57
CA VAL A 250 -61.23 -6.57 13.92
C VAL A 250 -62.05 -5.28 13.86
N GLY A 251 -61.82 -4.43 12.85
CA GLY A 251 -62.61 -3.23 12.61
C GLY A 251 -64.08 -3.54 12.29
N GLU A 252 -64.34 -4.60 11.53
CA GLU A 252 -65.69 -5.05 11.22
C GLU A 252 -66.41 -5.61 12.46
N VAL A 253 -65.70 -6.36 13.31
CA VAL A 253 -66.25 -6.87 14.59
C VAL A 253 -66.58 -5.75 15.59
N LEU A 254 -65.79 -4.66 15.61
CA LEU A 254 -66.00 -3.53 16.52
C LEU A 254 -67.04 -2.52 16.03
N THR A 255 -67.27 -2.44 14.72
CA THR A 255 -68.27 -1.55 14.10
C THR A 255 -69.60 -2.24 13.78
N GLY A 256 -69.70 -3.54 14.01
CA GLY A 256 -70.91 -4.35 13.92
C GLY A 256 -72.01 -3.91 14.89
N ASN A 257 -72.84 -2.98 14.42
CA ASN A 257 -74.28 -2.95 14.67
C ASN A 257 -75.01 -3.19 13.35
#